data_AF-A0A353PT51-F1
#
_entry.id   AF-A0A353PT51-F1
#
_cell.length_a   1.000
_cell.length_b   1.000
_cell.length_c   1.000
_cell.angle_alpha   90.00
_cell.angle_beta   90.00
_cell.angle_gamma   90.00
#
_symmetry.space_group_name_H-M   'P 1'
#
loop_
_entity.id
_entity.type
_entity.pdbx_description
1 polymer ?
#
loop_
_entity_poly.entity_id
_entity_poly.type
_entity_poly.pdbx_seq_one_letter_code
_entity_poly.pdbx_strand_id
1 'polypeptide(L)'
;EALGNLRTRLWYRGIRLASDMVPNHTGMDSKWVVEKPHLFLQTKDCPFPTYSFNGENLSLDPRISVYLEDNYYNKTDCAVVYKRVDNASGATSYVYHGNDGTGLPWNDTAQVDFLNPEAREEVIQKILHVARNFPIIRFDAAMVLAKKHIRRLWFPEPGHGGDIASRAEHALSHADFDARIPNEFWREVVDRCAQEVPDTLLLAEAFWMMEGYFVRTLGMHRVYNSAFMNMLKQEENFKYRATVKNTLEFDPQVLKRFVNFMNNP
;
A
#
# COMPACT_ATOMS: atom_id res chain seq x y z
N GLU A 1 -5.41 -26.52 3.08
CA GLU A 1 -4.65 -27.78 3.10
C GLU A 1 -3.31 -27.71 2.35
N ALA A 2 -3.31 -27.39 1.05
CA ALA A 2 -2.08 -27.31 0.23
C ALA A 2 -0.97 -26.41 0.81
N LEU A 3 -1.32 -25.19 1.27
CA LEU A 3 -0.37 -24.27 1.92
C LEU A 3 0.27 -24.90 3.17
N GLY A 4 -0.53 -25.58 4.00
CA GLY A 4 -0.05 -26.26 5.20
C GLY A 4 0.94 -27.38 4.87
N ASN A 5 0.63 -28.21 3.85
CA ASN A 5 1.53 -29.25 3.37
C ASN A 5 2.87 -28.68 2.86
N LEU A 6 2.82 -27.62 2.04
CA LEU A 6 4.02 -26.95 1.54
C LEU A 6 4.88 -26.40 2.69
N ARG A 7 4.24 -25.70 3.64
CA ARG A 7 4.91 -25.15 4.83
C ARG A 7 5.66 -26.22 5.60
N THR A 8 5.01 -27.34 5.88
CA THR A 8 5.63 -28.46 6.60
C THR A 8 6.83 -29.03 5.84
N ARG A 9 6.71 -29.26 4.52
CA ARG A 9 7.81 -29.80 3.72
C ARG A 9 9.03 -28.86 3.64
N LEU A 10 8.80 -27.55 3.57
CA LEU A 10 9.87 -26.55 3.56
C LEU A 10 10.56 -26.45 4.92
N TRP A 11 9.79 -26.52 6.01
CA TRP A 11 10.32 -26.46 7.36
C TRP A 11 11.30 -27.60 7.66
N TYR A 12 10.98 -28.84 7.25
CA TYR A 12 11.90 -29.98 7.37
C TYR A 12 13.23 -29.79 6.63
N ARG A 13 13.29 -28.85 5.68
CA ARG A 13 14.49 -28.51 4.91
C ARG A 13 15.17 -27.22 5.39
N GLY A 14 14.70 -26.63 6.49
CA GLY A 14 15.20 -25.36 7.01
C GLY A 14 14.82 -24.14 6.15
N ILE A 15 13.83 -24.27 5.25
CA ILE A 15 13.36 -23.18 4.39
C ILE A 15 12.10 -22.58 5.01
N ARG A 16 12.09 -21.26 5.21
CA ARG A 16 10.92 -20.53 5.71
C ARG A 16 10.08 -20.01 4.55
N LEU A 17 8.76 -20.13 4.66
CA LEU A 17 7.85 -19.48 3.73
C LEU A 17 7.79 -17.98 3.98
N ALA A 18 7.72 -17.21 2.91
CA ALA A 18 7.40 -15.79 2.92
C ALA A 18 6.14 -15.56 2.08
N SER A 19 5.33 -14.57 2.47
CA SER A 19 4.23 -14.06 1.64
C SER A 19 4.49 -12.63 1.26
N ASP A 20 4.08 -12.27 0.05
CA ASP A 20 3.80 -10.87 -0.27
C ASP A 20 2.45 -10.47 0.33
N MET A 21 2.33 -9.21 0.69
CA MET A 21 1.10 -8.62 1.17
C MET A 21 0.99 -7.20 0.65
N VAL A 22 -0.12 -6.91 0.00
CA VAL A 22 -0.48 -5.59 -0.53
C VAL A 22 -1.57 -4.98 0.37
N PRO A 23 -1.22 -4.17 1.38
CA PRO A 23 -2.19 -3.61 2.33
C PRO A 23 -2.81 -2.29 1.85
N ASN A 24 -2.21 -1.63 0.85
CA ASN A 24 -2.61 -0.29 0.43
C ASN A 24 -3.97 -0.26 -0.29
N HIS A 25 -4.24 -1.28 -1.10
CA HIS A 25 -5.43 -1.38 -1.93
C HIS A 25 -5.85 -2.85 -2.06
N THR A 26 -7.07 -3.08 -2.54
CA THR A 26 -7.51 -4.41 -2.96
C THR A 26 -7.73 -4.44 -4.47
N GLY A 27 -8.05 -5.60 -5.05
CA GLY A 27 -8.66 -5.63 -6.39
C GLY A 27 -9.99 -4.87 -6.41
N MET A 28 -10.32 -4.27 -7.55
CA MET A 28 -11.60 -3.57 -7.76
C MET A 28 -12.83 -4.49 -7.71
N ASP A 29 -12.62 -5.80 -7.87
CA ASP A 29 -13.61 -6.86 -7.76
C ASP A 29 -13.56 -7.59 -6.41
N SER A 30 -12.80 -7.06 -5.43
CA SER A 30 -12.62 -7.74 -4.15
C SER A 30 -13.94 -7.85 -3.37
N LYS A 31 -14.03 -8.87 -2.52
CA LYS A 31 -15.15 -9.06 -1.61
C LYS A 31 -15.43 -7.82 -0.74
N TRP A 32 -14.42 -7.03 -0.42
CA TRP A 32 -14.58 -5.78 0.33
C TRP A 32 -15.30 -4.71 -0.49
N VAL A 33 -15.04 -4.59 -1.79
CA VAL A 33 -15.75 -3.62 -2.65
C VAL A 33 -17.26 -3.92 -2.70
N VAL A 34 -17.61 -5.21 -2.61
CA VAL A 34 -19.01 -5.65 -2.56
C VAL A 34 -19.62 -5.44 -1.17
N GLU A 35 -18.96 -5.92 -0.12
CA GLU A 35 -19.56 -6.06 1.22
C GLU A 35 -19.27 -4.91 2.18
N LYS A 36 -18.17 -4.19 1.96
CA LYS A 36 -17.67 -3.10 2.80
C LYS A 36 -17.19 -1.91 1.97
N PRO A 37 -18.03 -1.37 1.04
CA PRO A 37 -17.61 -0.30 0.15
C PRO A 37 -17.19 0.97 0.89
N HIS A 38 -17.68 1.20 2.11
CA HIS A 38 -17.34 2.36 2.95
C HIS A 38 -15.89 2.39 3.45
N LEU A 39 -15.14 1.30 3.26
CA LEU A 39 -13.71 1.24 3.63
C LEU A 39 -12.79 1.84 2.56
N PHE A 40 -13.32 2.23 1.40
CA PHE A 40 -12.54 2.73 0.27
C PHE A 40 -12.70 4.23 0.07
N LEU A 41 -11.65 4.85 -0.47
CA LEU A 41 -11.71 6.24 -0.95
C LEU A 41 -12.65 6.31 -2.14
N GLN A 42 -13.71 7.10 -2.01
CA GLN A 42 -14.71 7.25 -3.06
C GLN A 42 -15.45 8.59 -2.99
N THR A 43 -16.05 8.98 -4.11
CA THR A 43 -16.94 10.14 -4.24
C THR A 43 -18.30 9.69 -4.79
N LYS A 44 -19.33 10.51 -4.54
CA LYS A 44 -20.67 10.29 -5.15
C LYS A 44 -20.72 10.77 -6.58
N ASP A 45 -20.07 11.90 -6.83
CA ASP A 45 -19.98 12.53 -8.14
C ASP A 45 -18.68 12.16 -8.84
N CYS A 46 -18.72 12.14 -10.18
CA CYS A 46 -17.54 11.86 -10.97
C CYS A 46 -16.54 13.01 -10.80
N PRO A 47 -15.28 12.75 -10.40
CA PRO A 47 -14.31 13.81 -10.12
C PRO A 47 -13.90 14.61 -11.36
N PHE A 48 -14.10 14.05 -12.56
CA PHE A 48 -13.80 14.73 -13.82
C PHE A 48 -15.00 14.65 -14.77
N PRO A 49 -15.50 15.79 -15.28
CA PRO A 49 -16.65 15.80 -16.20
C PRO A 49 -16.41 15.09 -17.53
N THR A 50 -15.14 14.92 -17.93
CA THR A 50 -14.74 14.28 -19.18
C THR A 50 -14.75 12.76 -19.13
N TYR A 51 -14.82 12.16 -17.94
CA TYR A 51 -14.80 10.70 -17.80
C TYR A 51 -16.14 10.09 -18.21
N SER A 52 -16.07 8.96 -18.91
CA SER A 52 -17.21 8.16 -19.29
C SER A 52 -16.96 6.68 -18.98
N PHE A 53 -18.02 5.96 -18.62
CA PHE A 53 -17.96 4.60 -18.09
C PHE A 53 -19.00 3.72 -18.82
N ASN A 54 -18.79 3.54 -20.12
CA ASN A 54 -19.70 2.82 -21.02
C ASN A 54 -19.20 1.43 -21.38
N GLY A 55 -18.03 1.03 -20.86
CA GLY A 55 -17.46 -0.30 -21.02
C GLY A 55 -18.31 -1.44 -20.41
N GLU A 56 -17.76 -2.64 -20.45
CA GLU A 56 -18.40 -3.83 -19.88
C GLU A 56 -18.42 -3.80 -18.35
N ASN A 57 -19.35 -4.55 -17.75
CA ASN A 57 -19.34 -4.78 -16.31
C ASN A 57 -18.25 -5.79 -15.96
N LEU A 58 -17.25 -5.35 -15.19
CA LEU A 58 -16.12 -6.17 -14.76
C LEU A 58 -16.36 -6.89 -13.44
N SER A 59 -17.49 -6.66 -12.77
CA SER A 59 -17.79 -7.39 -11.54
C SER A 59 -18.30 -8.80 -11.83
N LEU A 60 -17.72 -9.77 -11.12
CA LEU A 60 -18.19 -11.16 -11.10
C LEU A 60 -19.32 -11.40 -10.08
N ASP A 61 -19.57 -10.43 -9.18
CA ASP A 61 -20.61 -10.53 -8.15
C ASP A 61 -21.87 -9.77 -8.60
N PRO A 62 -23.04 -10.43 -8.71
CA PRO A 62 -24.25 -9.80 -9.25
C PRO A 62 -24.82 -8.68 -8.37
N ARG A 63 -24.33 -8.51 -7.12
CA ARG A 63 -24.78 -7.43 -6.23
C ARG A 63 -24.29 -6.05 -6.67
N ILE A 64 -23.20 -5.98 -7.43
CA ILE A 64 -22.64 -4.71 -7.92
C ILE A 64 -22.32 -4.76 -9.40
N SER A 65 -22.13 -3.58 -9.99
CA SER A 65 -21.52 -3.44 -11.31
C SER A 65 -20.30 -2.52 -11.21
N VAL A 66 -19.23 -2.87 -11.91
CA VAL A 66 -17.96 -2.13 -11.91
C VAL A 66 -17.59 -1.81 -13.35
N TYR A 67 -17.31 -0.54 -13.63
CA TYR A 67 -16.97 -0.06 -14.97
C TYR A 67 -15.69 0.76 -14.89
N LEU A 68 -14.71 0.42 -15.73
CA LEU A 68 -13.53 1.25 -15.97
C LEU A 68 -13.90 2.44 -16.87
N GLU A 69 -13.09 3.48 -16.79
CA GLU A 69 -13.22 4.63 -17.68
C GLU A 69 -12.79 4.27 -19.12
N ASP A 70 -13.53 4.81 -20.09
CA ASP A 70 -13.48 4.37 -21.49
C ASP A 70 -12.11 4.61 -22.17
N ASN A 71 -11.37 5.65 -21.77
CA ASN A 71 -10.07 5.98 -22.37
C ASN A 71 -8.89 5.22 -21.75
N TYR A 72 -9.13 4.40 -20.73
CA TYR A 72 -8.07 3.66 -20.03
C TYR A 72 -7.18 2.85 -21.00
N TYR A 73 -7.78 2.05 -21.88
CA TYR A 73 -7.04 1.20 -22.82
C TYR A 73 -6.33 1.98 -23.95
N ASN A 74 -6.74 3.23 -24.19
CA ASN A 74 -6.13 4.09 -25.19
C ASN A 74 -4.81 4.71 -24.70
N LYS A 75 -4.51 4.63 -23.39
CA LYS A 75 -3.30 5.17 -22.73
C LYS A 75 -3.07 6.67 -22.99
N THR A 76 -4.09 7.38 -23.44
CA THR A 76 -4.06 8.84 -23.65
C THR A 76 -4.34 9.59 -22.36
N ASP A 77 -5.08 8.95 -21.46
CA ASP A 77 -5.39 9.38 -20.09
C ASP A 77 -5.77 8.12 -19.29
N CYS A 78 -5.59 8.13 -17.97
CA CYS A 78 -6.12 7.06 -17.12
C CYS A 78 -6.93 7.68 -16.00
N ALA A 79 -8.18 7.26 -15.89
CA ALA A 79 -9.03 7.72 -14.80
C ALA A 79 -8.43 7.39 -13.44
N VAL A 80 -8.56 8.32 -12.51
CA VAL A 80 -8.19 8.13 -11.11
C VAL A 80 -9.21 7.29 -10.34
N VAL A 81 -10.37 7.01 -10.93
CA VAL A 81 -11.49 6.28 -10.34
C VAL A 81 -12.09 5.29 -11.34
N TYR A 82 -12.73 4.25 -10.81
CA TYR A 82 -13.71 3.44 -11.53
C TYR A 82 -15.12 3.69 -10.99
N LYS A 83 -16.14 3.42 -11.81
CA LYS A 83 -17.54 3.54 -11.40
C LYS A 83 -18.00 2.24 -10.76
N ARG A 84 -18.58 2.33 -9.57
CA ARG A 84 -19.27 1.26 -8.86
C ARG A 84 -20.76 1.56 -8.78
N VAL A 85 -21.60 0.60 -9.14
CA VAL A 85 -23.06 0.68 -8.98
C VAL A 85 -23.51 -0.44 -8.05
N ASP A 86 -24.27 -0.09 -7.03
CA ASP A 86 -25.02 -1.06 -6.24
C ASP A 86 -26.28 -1.47 -7.01
N ASN A 87 -26.39 -2.72 -7.43
CA ASN A 87 -27.44 -3.15 -8.36
C ASN A 87 -28.83 -3.23 -7.69
N ALA A 88 -28.89 -3.31 -6.36
CA ALA A 88 -30.15 -3.34 -5.63
C ALA A 88 -30.77 -1.95 -5.47
N SER A 89 -29.94 -0.94 -5.18
CA SER A 89 -30.38 0.44 -4.94
C SER A 89 -30.23 1.37 -6.14
N GLY A 90 -29.42 0.99 -7.13
CA GLY A 90 -28.98 1.87 -8.22
C GLY A 90 -27.98 2.95 -7.79
N ALA A 91 -27.53 2.92 -6.52
CA ALA A 91 -26.60 3.91 -6.00
C ALA A 91 -25.25 3.81 -6.71
N THR A 92 -24.77 4.95 -7.23
CA THR A 92 -23.47 5.04 -7.90
C THR A 92 -22.45 5.69 -6.98
N SER A 93 -21.24 5.15 -6.96
CA SER A 93 -20.05 5.80 -6.39
C SER A 93 -18.86 5.63 -7.33
N TYR A 94 -17.87 6.51 -7.17
CA TYR A 94 -16.63 6.50 -7.94
C TYR A 94 -15.49 6.20 -6.97
N VAL A 95 -14.91 5.02 -7.09
CA VAL A 95 -13.90 4.51 -6.16
C VAL A 95 -12.51 4.75 -6.74
N TYR A 96 -11.60 5.31 -5.94
CA TYR A 96 -10.26 5.63 -6.39
C TYR A 96 -9.42 4.37 -6.61
N HIS A 97 -8.64 4.39 -7.69
CA HIS A 97 -7.56 3.44 -7.90
C HIS A 97 -6.39 3.74 -6.99
N GLY A 98 -5.63 2.72 -6.59
CA GLY A 98 -4.38 2.90 -5.87
C GLY A 98 -3.35 3.64 -6.73
N ASN A 99 -2.53 4.47 -6.09
CA ASN A 99 -1.50 5.28 -6.74
C ASN A 99 -0.38 5.62 -5.74
N ASP A 100 0.86 5.74 -6.23
CA ASP A 100 2.04 6.16 -5.46
C ASP A 100 2.51 7.60 -5.74
N GLY A 101 1.85 8.29 -6.68
CA GLY A 101 2.11 9.66 -7.11
C GLY A 101 3.21 9.81 -8.15
N THR A 102 3.72 8.71 -8.74
CA THR A 102 4.82 8.76 -9.72
C THR A 102 4.40 8.43 -11.15
N GLY A 103 3.17 7.94 -11.34
CA GLY A 103 2.67 7.56 -12.66
C GLY A 103 1.14 7.43 -12.70
N LEU A 104 0.69 6.63 -13.65
CA LEU A 104 -0.75 6.35 -13.82
C LEU A 104 -1.25 5.48 -12.65
N PRO A 105 -2.49 5.69 -12.19
CA PRO A 105 -3.10 4.85 -11.17
C PRO A 105 -3.16 3.37 -11.60
N TRP A 106 -3.11 2.44 -10.63
CA TRP A 106 -3.29 1.01 -10.86
C TRP A 106 -4.77 0.69 -11.04
N ASN A 107 -5.21 0.59 -12.29
CA ASN A 107 -6.62 0.55 -12.69
C ASN A 107 -7.40 -0.69 -12.24
N ASP A 108 -6.72 -1.76 -11.84
CA ASP A 108 -7.33 -2.98 -11.33
C ASP A 108 -7.55 -2.94 -9.80
N THR A 109 -7.24 -1.80 -9.18
CA THR A 109 -7.22 -1.66 -7.72
C THR A 109 -8.30 -0.72 -7.18
N ALA A 110 -8.66 -0.92 -5.91
CA ALA A 110 -9.51 -0.07 -5.11
C ALA A 110 -8.73 0.42 -3.87
N GLN A 111 -8.51 1.72 -3.77
CA GLN A 111 -7.72 2.35 -2.72
C GLN A 111 -8.47 2.36 -1.38
N VAL A 112 -7.88 1.72 -0.37
CA VAL A 112 -8.43 1.72 0.99
C VAL A 112 -8.29 3.12 1.61
N ASP A 113 -9.32 3.57 2.30
CA ASP A 113 -9.32 4.84 3.03
C ASP A 113 -8.62 4.70 4.38
N PHE A 114 -7.32 4.98 4.41
CA PHE A 114 -6.55 4.97 5.65
C PHE A 114 -6.88 6.11 6.62
N LEU A 115 -7.74 7.08 6.26
CA LEU A 115 -8.30 8.04 7.21
C LEU A 115 -9.42 7.40 8.04
N ASN A 116 -10.06 6.33 7.53
CA ASN A 116 -11.08 5.56 8.24
C ASN A 116 -10.43 4.58 9.24
N PRO A 117 -10.66 4.71 10.56
CA PRO A 117 -10.09 3.80 11.56
C PRO A 117 -10.58 2.35 11.41
N GLU A 118 -11.81 2.13 10.93
CA GLU A 118 -12.33 0.78 10.67
C GLU A 118 -11.54 0.10 9.54
N ALA A 119 -11.23 0.85 8.49
CA ALA A 119 -10.44 0.33 7.37
C ALA A 119 -9.03 -0.06 7.81
N ARG A 120 -8.38 0.76 8.64
CA ARG A 120 -7.07 0.43 9.22
C ARG A 120 -7.11 -0.85 10.04
N GLU A 121 -8.11 -1.01 10.91
CA GLU A 121 -8.26 -2.21 11.73
C GLU A 121 -8.52 -3.47 10.87
N GLU A 122 -9.37 -3.38 9.85
CA GLU A 122 -9.62 -4.50 8.93
C GLU A 122 -8.33 -4.92 8.20
N VAL A 123 -7.51 -3.97 7.76
CA VAL A 123 -6.20 -4.27 7.15
C VAL A 123 -5.27 -4.94 8.18
N ILE A 124 -5.18 -4.43 9.41
CA ILE A 124 -4.37 -5.05 10.49
C ILE A 124 -4.81 -6.49 10.74
N GLN A 125 -6.12 -6.75 10.80
CA GLN A 125 -6.65 -8.10 11.00
C GLN A 125 -6.28 -9.04 9.84
N LYS A 126 -6.24 -8.53 8.59
CA LYS A 126 -5.73 -9.30 7.45
C LYS A 126 -4.24 -9.57 7.56
N ILE A 127 -3.44 -8.59 8.01
CA ILE A 127 -1.99 -8.79 8.25
C ILE A 127 -1.79 -9.90 9.27
N LEU A 128 -2.49 -9.85 10.40
CA LEU A 128 -2.41 -10.85 11.45
C LEU A 128 -2.85 -12.24 10.97
N HIS A 129 -3.89 -12.30 10.14
CA HIS A 129 -4.31 -13.56 9.50
C HIS A 129 -3.21 -14.17 8.61
N VAL A 130 -2.54 -13.35 7.80
CA VAL A 130 -1.40 -13.77 6.97
C VAL A 130 -0.22 -14.20 7.85
N ALA A 131 0.10 -13.44 8.90
CA ALA A 131 1.21 -13.71 9.82
C ALA A 131 1.10 -15.06 10.53
N ARG A 132 -0.12 -15.50 10.87
CA ARG A 132 -0.36 -16.84 11.44
C ARG A 132 0.00 -17.98 10.47
N ASN A 133 0.07 -17.70 9.17
CA ASN A 133 0.39 -18.69 8.15
C ASN A 133 1.84 -18.59 7.66
N PHE A 134 2.39 -17.38 7.61
CA PHE A 134 3.69 -17.07 7.04
C PHE A 134 4.63 -16.44 8.07
N PRO A 135 5.76 -17.09 8.40
CA PRO A 135 6.73 -16.55 9.37
C PRO A 135 7.49 -15.32 8.83
N ILE A 136 7.37 -15.01 7.54
CA ILE A 136 7.96 -13.83 6.91
C ILE A 136 6.87 -13.17 6.07
N ILE A 137 6.65 -11.88 6.28
CA ILE A 137 5.76 -11.06 5.43
C ILE A 137 6.58 -9.95 4.80
N ARG A 138 6.47 -9.84 3.47
CA ARG A 138 6.94 -8.71 2.68
C ARG A 138 5.75 -7.80 2.42
N PHE A 139 5.87 -6.54 2.79
CA PHE A 139 4.84 -5.52 2.56
C PHE A 139 5.15 -4.73 1.30
N ASP A 140 4.25 -4.79 0.34
CA ASP A 140 4.29 -4.05 -0.91
C ASP A 140 4.08 -2.57 -0.71
N ALA A 141 4.85 -1.76 -1.45
CA ALA A 141 4.77 -0.31 -1.50
C ALA A 141 4.61 0.32 -0.11
N ALA A 142 5.27 -0.24 0.92
CA ALA A 142 4.97 0.09 2.31
C ALA A 142 5.12 1.58 2.62
N MET A 143 6.00 2.28 1.90
CA MET A 143 6.19 3.72 2.02
C MET A 143 4.90 4.53 1.79
N VAL A 144 3.97 4.09 0.94
CA VAL A 144 2.74 4.85 0.66
C VAL A 144 1.81 4.91 1.87
N LEU A 145 1.94 3.96 2.80
CA LEU A 145 1.17 3.89 4.05
C LEU A 145 1.84 4.55 5.24
N ALA A 146 3.00 5.17 5.07
CA ALA A 146 3.50 6.09 6.09
C ALA A 146 2.59 7.33 6.14
N LYS A 147 2.29 7.82 7.34
CA LYS A 147 1.32 8.90 7.57
C LYS A 147 1.58 10.13 6.69
N LYS A 148 2.85 10.51 6.51
CA LYS A 148 3.26 11.62 5.63
C LYS A 148 2.86 11.43 4.16
N HIS A 149 2.90 10.19 3.65
CA HIS A 149 2.58 9.87 2.27
C HIS A 149 1.09 9.66 2.05
N ILE A 150 0.37 9.10 3.02
CA ILE A 150 -1.09 9.08 3.01
C ILE A 150 -1.62 10.50 2.86
N ARG A 151 -1.09 11.46 3.63
CA ARG A 151 -1.46 12.88 3.52
C ARG A 151 -1.14 13.43 2.14
N ARG A 152 0.13 13.33 1.72
CA ARG A 152 0.62 13.86 0.43
C ARG A 152 -0.24 13.39 -0.76
N LEU A 153 -0.60 12.11 -0.79
CA LEU A 153 -1.33 11.49 -1.90
C LEU A 153 -2.83 11.79 -1.86
N TRP A 154 -3.47 11.62 -0.70
CA TRP A 154 -4.93 11.51 -0.63
C TRP A 154 -5.61 12.69 0.05
N PHE A 155 -4.88 13.48 0.83
CA PHE A 155 -5.39 14.57 1.68
C PHE A 155 -4.40 15.75 1.72
N PRO A 156 -4.18 16.44 0.58
CA PRO A 156 -3.25 17.57 0.51
C PRO A 156 -3.67 18.71 1.45
N GLU A 157 -2.77 19.65 1.70
CA GLU A 157 -3.12 20.86 2.45
C GLU A 157 -4.02 21.78 1.61
N PRO A 158 -4.99 22.49 2.24
CA PRO A 158 -5.79 23.48 1.55
C PRO A 158 -4.93 24.54 0.85
N GLY A 159 -5.27 24.86 -0.40
CA GLY A 159 -4.54 25.83 -1.22
C GLY A 159 -3.29 25.30 -1.90
N HIS A 160 -2.93 24.03 -1.69
CA HIS A 160 -1.85 23.36 -2.40
C HIS A 160 -2.42 22.27 -3.33
N GLY A 161 -1.83 22.12 -4.51
CA GLY A 161 -2.10 20.96 -5.37
C GLY A 161 -1.62 19.68 -4.69
N GLY A 162 -2.35 18.57 -4.88
CA GLY A 162 -1.93 17.24 -4.48
C GLY A 162 -1.35 16.44 -5.65
N ASP A 163 -0.73 15.30 -5.34
CA ASP A 163 -0.25 14.36 -6.38
C ASP A 163 -1.40 13.78 -7.22
N ILE A 164 -2.61 13.76 -6.65
CA ILE A 164 -3.83 13.32 -7.30
C ILE A 164 -4.76 14.52 -7.39
N ALA A 165 -4.91 15.10 -8.58
CA ALA A 165 -5.54 16.40 -8.78
C ALA A 165 -6.96 16.50 -8.19
N SER A 166 -7.81 15.47 -8.36
CA SER A 166 -9.17 15.46 -7.81
C SER A 166 -9.25 15.36 -6.29
N ARG A 167 -8.13 15.08 -5.60
CA ARG A 167 -8.09 15.01 -4.13
C ARG A 167 -7.93 16.38 -3.48
N ALA A 168 -7.66 17.43 -4.25
CA ALA A 168 -7.59 18.80 -3.72
C ALA A 168 -8.91 19.25 -3.06
N GLU A 169 -10.06 18.78 -3.54
CA GLU A 169 -11.37 19.06 -2.95
C GLU A 169 -11.59 18.38 -1.59
N HIS A 170 -10.74 17.40 -1.25
CA HIS A 170 -10.72 16.67 0.00
C HIS A 170 -9.53 17.05 0.89
N ALA A 171 -8.97 18.25 0.68
CA ALA A 171 -7.85 18.76 1.45
C ALA A 171 -8.17 18.83 2.95
N LEU A 172 -7.16 18.54 3.78
CA LEU A 172 -7.26 18.58 5.23
C LEU A 172 -6.10 19.40 5.81
N SER A 173 -6.40 20.17 6.86
CA SER A 173 -5.33 20.80 7.63
C SER A 173 -4.44 19.73 8.27
N HIS A 174 -3.19 20.06 8.55
CA HIS A 174 -2.30 19.15 9.29
C HIS A 174 -2.91 18.70 10.63
N ALA A 175 -3.55 19.62 11.37
CA ALA A 175 -4.15 19.32 12.66
C ALA A 175 -5.32 18.32 12.53
N ASP A 176 -6.21 18.52 11.55
CA ASP A 176 -7.35 17.64 11.34
C ASP A 176 -6.91 16.25 10.86
N PHE A 177 -5.93 16.20 9.96
CA PHE A 177 -5.35 14.95 9.49
C PHE A 177 -4.67 14.19 10.64
N ASP A 178 -3.87 14.88 11.46
CA ASP A 178 -3.19 14.28 12.60
C ASP A 178 -4.16 13.78 13.67
N ALA A 179 -5.29 14.47 13.87
CA ALA A 179 -6.35 14.01 14.77
C ALA A 179 -7.01 12.71 14.28
N ARG A 180 -7.14 12.52 12.96
CA ARG A 180 -7.75 11.33 12.34
C ARG A 180 -6.80 10.13 12.23
N ILE A 181 -5.49 10.39 12.13
CA ILE A 181 -4.43 9.39 12.10
C ILE A 181 -3.40 9.75 13.19
N PRO A 182 -3.70 9.49 14.47
CA PRO A 182 -2.83 9.93 15.57
C PRO A 182 -1.48 9.22 15.59
N ASN A 183 -1.45 7.94 15.21
CA ASN A 183 -0.26 7.11 15.20
C ASN A 183 0.12 6.68 13.78
N GLU A 184 1.38 6.28 13.60
CA GLU A 184 1.82 5.64 12.36
C GLU A 184 1.20 4.26 12.22
N PHE A 185 0.53 4.00 11.09
CA PHE A 185 -0.09 2.71 10.80
C PHE A 185 0.88 1.54 10.98
N TRP A 186 2.11 1.67 10.46
CA TRP A 186 3.12 0.62 10.59
C TRP A 186 3.61 0.39 12.01
N ARG A 187 3.58 1.42 12.87
CA ARG A 187 3.91 1.25 14.29
C ARG A 187 2.86 0.36 14.96
N GLU A 188 1.58 0.64 14.70
CA GLU A 188 0.47 -0.18 15.19
C GLU A 188 0.59 -1.64 14.71
N VAL A 189 0.89 -1.85 13.42
CA VAL A 189 1.11 -3.20 12.86
C VAL A 189 2.25 -3.93 13.58
N VAL A 190 3.39 -3.27 13.78
CA VAL A 190 4.55 -3.87 14.47
C VAL A 190 4.19 -4.25 15.91
N ASP A 191 3.51 -3.36 16.64
CA ASP A 191 3.09 -3.61 18.02
C ASP A 191 2.12 -4.79 18.12
N ARG A 192 1.11 -4.82 17.25
CA ARG A 192 0.12 -5.91 17.20
C ARG A 192 0.76 -7.24 16.81
N CYS A 193 1.66 -7.25 15.82
CA CYS A 193 2.38 -8.46 15.44
C CYS A 193 3.27 -8.97 16.58
N ALA A 194 3.97 -8.09 17.29
CA ALA A 194 4.81 -8.48 18.42
C ALA A 194 4.00 -9.10 19.57
N GLN A 195 2.76 -8.63 19.78
CA GLN A 195 1.87 -9.14 20.83
C GLN A 195 1.16 -10.44 20.43
N GLU A 196 0.65 -10.53 19.19
CA GLU A 196 -0.23 -11.62 18.77
C GLU A 196 0.46 -12.74 17.99
N VAL A 197 1.54 -12.43 17.28
CA VAL A 197 2.26 -13.35 16.36
C VAL A 197 3.78 -13.09 16.39
N PRO A 198 4.43 -13.18 17.58
CA PRO A 198 5.78 -12.68 17.83
C PRO A 198 6.89 -13.30 16.95
N ASP A 199 6.67 -14.50 16.41
CA ASP A 199 7.62 -15.20 15.54
C ASP A 199 7.64 -14.70 14.08
N THR A 200 6.86 -13.66 13.77
CA THR A 200 6.73 -13.10 12.43
C THR A 200 7.81 -12.07 12.14
N LEU A 201 8.61 -12.32 11.09
CA LEU A 201 9.52 -11.33 10.54
C LEU A 201 8.76 -10.44 9.54
N LEU A 202 8.89 -9.13 9.74
CA LEU A 202 8.25 -8.11 8.90
C LEU A 202 9.30 -7.41 8.03
N LEU A 203 9.11 -7.44 6.72
CA LEU A 203 9.98 -6.85 5.70
C LEU A 203 9.20 -5.78 4.94
N ALA A 204 9.68 -4.53 4.97
CA ALA A 204 9.10 -3.46 4.16
C ALA A 204 9.80 -3.34 2.80
N GLU A 205 9.01 -3.19 1.74
CA GLU A 205 9.42 -2.44 0.57
C GLU A 205 9.20 -0.95 0.83
N ALA A 206 10.28 -0.23 1.08
CA ALA A 206 10.22 1.21 1.25
C ALA A 206 11.25 1.87 0.33
N PHE A 207 10.77 2.75 -0.52
CA PHE A 207 11.61 3.61 -1.36
C PHE A 207 11.65 5.03 -0.78
N TRP A 208 12.18 5.98 -1.57
CA TRP A 208 12.23 7.41 -1.23
C TRP A 208 13.06 7.74 0.02
N MET A 209 14.18 7.03 0.20
CA MET A 209 15.12 7.23 1.32
C MET A 209 14.46 7.01 2.70
N MET A 210 13.39 6.21 2.75
CA MET A 210 12.64 5.91 3.98
C MET A 210 13.16 4.68 4.72
N GLU A 211 14.18 3.99 4.21
CA GLU A 211 14.67 2.74 4.79
C GLU A 211 15.04 2.93 6.26
N GLY A 212 15.75 4.01 6.59
CA GLY A 212 16.09 4.37 7.97
C GLY A 212 14.87 4.65 8.84
N TYR A 213 13.85 5.31 8.31
CA TYR A 213 12.61 5.62 9.02
C TYR A 213 11.82 4.34 9.37
N PHE A 214 11.72 3.40 8.43
CA PHE A 214 11.05 2.12 8.65
C PHE A 214 11.71 1.28 9.74
N VAL A 215 13.04 1.18 9.73
CA VAL A 215 13.73 0.35 10.71
C VAL A 215 13.91 1.04 12.06
N ARG A 216 14.21 2.35 12.10
CA ARG A 216 14.50 3.06 13.35
C ARG A 216 13.25 3.55 14.05
N THR A 217 12.30 4.13 13.31
CA THR A 217 11.13 4.78 13.88
C THR A 217 9.91 3.85 13.90
N LEU A 218 9.60 3.20 12.78
CA LEU A 218 8.41 2.36 12.68
C LEU A 218 8.61 0.97 13.30
N GLY A 219 9.85 0.52 13.46
CA GLY A 219 10.18 -0.75 14.10
C GLY A 219 10.15 -1.97 13.17
N MET A 220 10.13 -1.75 11.85
CA MET A 220 10.18 -2.84 10.88
C MET A 220 11.46 -3.68 11.04
N HIS A 221 11.34 -5.00 10.99
CA HIS A 221 12.46 -5.91 11.23
C HIS A 221 13.49 -5.87 10.11
N ARG A 222 13.03 -5.75 8.86
CA ARG A 222 13.84 -5.67 7.65
C ARG A 222 13.28 -4.65 6.67
N VAL A 223 14.13 -4.10 5.82
CA VAL A 223 13.74 -3.23 4.71
C VAL A 223 14.63 -3.50 3.50
N TYR A 224 14.05 -3.45 2.30
CA TYR A 224 14.84 -3.55 1.07
C TYR A 224 15.81 -2.37 0.94
N ASN A 225 17.04 -2.65 0.50
CA ASN A 225 18.06 -1.64 0.30
C ASN A 225 18.10 -1.22 -1.17
N SER A 226 17.23 -0.28 -1.54
CA SER A 226 17.12 0.21 -2.91
C SER A 226 18.39 0.96 -3.36
N ALA A 227 19.07 1.62 -2.42
CA ALA A 227 20.33 2.31 -2.68
C ALA A 227 21.44 1.34 -3.13
N PHE A 228 21.52 0.14 -2.55
CA PHE A 228 22.47 -0.89 -3.02
C PHE A 228 22.22 -1.25 -4.48
N MET A 229 20.98 -1.57 -4.83
CA MET A 229 20.61 -1.96 -6.20
C MET A 229 20.90 -0.82 -7.20
N ASN A 230 20.39 0.38 -6.92
CA ASN A 230 20.51 1.52 -7.83
C ASN A 230 21.96 1.98 -8.01
N MET A 231 22.72 2.13 -6.91
CA MET A 231 24.10 2.60 -6.99
C MET A 231 25.02 1.55 -7.62
N LEU A 232 24.75 0.25 -7.42
CA LEU A 232 25.50 -0.80 -8.10
C LEU A 232 25.20 -0.80 -9.61
N LYS A 233 23.92 -0.68 -10.00
CA LYS A 233 23.48 -0.59 -11.41
C LYS A 233 24.07 0.61 -12.14
N GLN A 234 24.18 1.76 -11.47
CA GLN A 234 24.73 3.01 -12.03
C GLN A 234 26.25 3.14 -11.86
N GLU A 235 26.92 2.10 -11.36
CA GLU A 235 28.37 2.08 -11.08
C GLU A 235 28.84 3.16 -10.07
N GLU A 236 27.92 3.71 -9.28
CA GLU A 236 28.17 4.75 -8.26
C GLU A 236 28.74 4.16 -6.95
N ASN A 237 29.71 3.26 -7.08
CA ASN A 237 30.32 2.49 -5.97
C ASN A 237 30.85 3.38 -4.84
N PHE A 238 31.37 4.57 -5.17
CA PHE A 238 31.84 5.54 -4.19
C PHE A 238 30.70 6.03 -3.28
N LYS A 239 29.53 6.34 -3.86
CA LYS A 239 28.36 6.79 -3.10
C LYS A 239 27.87 5.69 -2.17
N TYR A 240 27.78 4.45 -2.65
CA TYR A 240 27.35 3.33 -1.81
C TYR A 240 28.31 3.08 -0.64
N ARG A 241 29.63 3.13 -0.88
CA ARG A 241 30.62 3.05 0.19
C ARG A 241 30.47 4.17 1.21
N ALA A 242 30.19 5.39 0.78
CA ALA A 242 29.92 6.51 1.68
C ALA A 242 28.66 6.25 2.52
N THR A 243 27.57 5.77 1.91
CA THR A 243 26.33 5.39 2.63
C THR A 243 26.59 4.33 3.70
N VAL A 244 27.37 3.28 3.39
CA VAL A 244 27.72 2.25 4.37
C VAL A 244 28.57 2.82 5.51
N LYS A 245 29.59 3.63 5.21
CA LYS A 245 30.44 4.28 6.23
C LYS A 245 29.62 5.17 7.15
N ASN A 246 28.79 6.05 6.59
CA ASN A 246 27.90 6.91 7.37
C ASN A 246 26.98 6.05 8.25
N THR A 247 26.39 4.98 7.71
CA THR A 247 25.52 4.08 8.50
C THR A 247 26.27 3.43 9.66
N LEU A 248 27.52 2.99 9.46
CA LEU A 248 28.37 2.44 10.52
C LEU A 248 28.72 3.47 11.59
N GLU A 249 28.93 4.73 11.22
CA GLU A 249 29.23 5.79 12.19
C GLU A 249 28.03 6.11 13.08
N PHE A 250 26.81 6.09 12.54
CA PHE A 250 25.60 6.45 13.29
C PHE A 250 24.93 5.27 14.00
N ASP A 251 24.73 4.14 13.32
CA ASP A 251 24.11 2.94 13.89
C ASP A 251 24.46 1.67 13.06
N PRO A 252 25.51 0.93 13.45
CA PRO A 252 25.91 -0.29 12.77
C PRO A 252 24.83 -1.37 12.71
N GLN A 253 23.87 -1.41 13.65
CA GLN A 253 22.87 -2.47 13.71
C GLN A 253 21.88 -2.38 12.54
N VAL A 254 21.69 -1.19 11.98
CA VAL A 254 20.83 -0.98 10.81
C VAL A 254 21.28 -1.80 9.59
N LEU A 255 22.58 -2.00 9.40
CA LEU A 255 23.08 -2.80 8.28
C LEU A 255 22.58 -4.25 8.32
N LYS A 256 22.35 -4.81 9.53
CA LYS A 256 21.77 -6.15 9.69
C LYS A 256 20.29 -6.21 9.30
N ARG A 257 19.64 -5.05 9.15
CA ARG A 257 18.23 -4.93 8.80
C ARG A 257 18.00 -4.74 7.30
N PHE A 258 19.03 -4.45 6.53
CA PHE A 258 18.93 -4.29 5.08
C PHE A 258 18.87 -5.64 4.36
N VAL A 259 17.93 -5.73 3.41
CA VAL A 259 17.85 -6.81 2.44
C VAL A 259 18.41 -6.28 1.12
N ASN A 260 19.63 -6.68 0.80
CA ASN A 260 20.29 -6.32 -0.45
C ASN A 260 19.77 -7.21 -1.57
N PHE A 261 19.44 -6.61 -2.71
CA PHE A 261 18.93 -7.31 -3.89
C PHE A 261 19.49 -6.67 -5.15
N MET A 262 19.53 -7.43 -6.26
CA MET A 262 19.96 -6.93 -7.57
C MET A 262 18.80 -6.79 -8.55
N ASN A 263 17.75 -7.58 -8.36
CA ASN A 263 16.55 -7.53 -9.16
C ASN A 263 15.35 -7.98 -8.32
N ASN A 264 14.17 -7.50 -8.70
CA ASN A 264 12.86 -7.93 -8.20
C ASN A 264 11.96 -8.26 -9.41
N PRO A 265 10.92 -9.09 -9.22
CA PRO A 265 9.92 -9.35 -10.25
C PRO A 265 9.17 -8.10 -10.69
#